data_AF-X6P571-F1
#
_entry.id   AF-X6P571-F1
#
_cell.length_a   1.000
_cell.length_b   1.000
_cell.length_c   1.000
_cell.angle_alpha   90.00
_cell.angle_beta   90.00
_cell.angle_gamma   90.00
#
_symmetry.space_group_name_H-M   'P 1'
#
loop_
_entity.id
_entity.type
_entity.pdbx_description
1 polymer ?
#
loop_
_entity_poly.entity_id
_entity_poly.type
_entity_poly.pdbx_seq_one_letter_code
_entity_poly.pdbx_strand_id
1 'polypeptide(L)'
;IAKELFFTDASAKENDTQFCLCKKWQSSKFFLINQDGSISLMISNENDMKDEEHEFLKKAKIEVLCRAVGVPEAKKDAITKKLCEGEFKHYVLTYDNILKMINIVFNIRSNLPTVLMGETGCGKTVLIKYLACATDTELEAVDIHGGIDRTHIHEIIKNCKKRLKPMENMVESKENESQRNPKEIWLFLDEFNTSPDIGWFNELICNHSLDG
;
A
#
# COMPACT_ATOMS: atom_id res chain seq x y z
N ILE A 1 7.92 -3.36 34.66
CA ILE A 1 7.07 -2.74 33.61
C ILE A 1 5.76 -3.51 33.56
N ALA A 2 4.94 -3.37 34.61
CA ALA A 2 3.63 -4.03 34.73
C ALA A 2 2.80 -3.31 35.81
N LYS A 3 2.64 -1.99 35.67
CA LYS A 3 1.78 -1.18 36.55
C LYS A 3 1.04 -0.01 35.87
N GLU A 4 1.11 0.14 34.55
CA GLU A 4 0.49 1.28 33.84
C GLU A 4 -0.48 0.83 32.74
N LEU A 5 -1.54 0.11 33.11
CA LEU A 5 -2.67 -0.09 32.19
C LEU A 5 -4.05 -0.03 32.86
N PHE A 6 -4.13 0.57 34.05
CA PHE A 6 -5.40 0.92 34.66
C PHE A 6 -5.45 2.43 34.88
N PHE A 7 -6.10 3.14 33.97
CA PHE A 7 -6.60 4.49 34.23
C PHE A 7 -7.88 4.37 35.05
N THR A 8 -7.74 4.08 36.34
CA THR A 8 -8.85 4.24 37.30
C THR A 8 -8.82 5.65 37.84
N ASP A 9 -9.88 6.39 37.57
CA ASP A 9 -10.18 7.66 38.24
C ASP A 9 -10.29 7.38 39.75
N ALA A 10 -9.42 7.99 40.56
CA ALA A 10 -9.21 7.61 41.95
C ALA A 10 -10.41 7.94 42.87
N SER A 11 -11.48 8.53 42.33
CA SER A 11 -12.72 8.83 43.06
C SER A 11 -13.92 7.96 42.70
N ALA A 12 -13.81 7.02 41.76
CA ALA A 12 -14.93 6.19 41.34
C ALA A 12 -15.14 4.98 42.26
N LYS A 13 -16.34 4.85 42.85
CA LYS A 13 -16.72 3.66 43.63
C LYS A 13 -16.81 2.44 42.70
N GLU A 14 -16.49 1.26 43.25
CA GLU A 14 -16.28 -0.01 42.54
C GLU A 14 -17.47 -0.47 41.66
N ASN A 15 -18.69 0.01 41.95
CA ASN A 15 -19.89 -0.28 41.15
C ASN A 15 -20.15 0.74 40.02
N ASP A 16 -19.49 1.91 40.02
CA ASP A 16 -19.61 2.94 38.97
C ASP A 16 -18.53 2.80 37.88
N THR A 17 -17.46 2.04 38.15
CA THR A 17 -16.37 1.81 37.20
C THR A 17 -16.81 1.03 35.95
N GLN A 18 -17.74 0.07 36.09
CA GLN A 18 -18.29 -0.66 34.93
C GLN A 18 -19.11 0.25 34.00
N PHE A 19 -19.89 1.19 34.56
CA PHE A 19 -20.67 2.14 33.77
C PHE A 19 -19.82 3.25 33.15
N CYS A 20 -18.76 3.68 33.83
CA CYS A 20 -17.82 4.68 33.31
C CYS A 20 -16.98 4.12 32.15
N LEU A 21 -16.51 2.86 32.26
CA LEU A 21 -15.89 2.14 31.16
C LEU A 21 -16.85 2.04 29.98
N CYS A 22 -18.11 1.64 30.19
CA CYS A 22 -19.10 1.50 29.13
C CYS A 22 -19.42 2.83 28.41
N LYS A 23 -19.54 3.96 29.15
CA LYS A 23 -19.72 5.30 28.57
C LYS A 23 -18.48 5.83 27.85
N LYS A 24 -17.27 5.54 28.35
CA LYS A 24 -16.01 5.85 27.65
C LYS A 24 -15.80 4.95 26.42
N TRP A 25 -16.31 3.71 26.45
CA TRP A 25 -16.28 2.76 25.34
C TRP A 25 -17.14 3.24 24.17
N GLN A 26 -18.32 3.81 24.45
CA GLN A 26 -19.22 4.36 23.44
C GLN A 26 -18.69 5.63 22.77
N SER A 27 -17.66 6.28 23.33
CA SER A 27 -17.15 7.58 22.85
C SER A 27 -15.73 7.51 22.27
N SER A 28 -15.12 6.33 22.19
CA SER A 28 -13.72 6.21 21.77
C SER A 28 -13.51 5.20 20.65
N LYS A 29 -12.81 5.62 19.60
CA LYS A 29 -12.36 4.79 18.47
C LYS A 29 -11.09 4.03 18.88
N PHE A 30 -11.21 2.82 19.43
CA PHE A 30 -10.07 1.98 19.80
C PHE A 30 -10.05 0.64 19.06
N PHE A 31 -8.82 0.19 18.78
CA PHE A 31 -8.47 -1.09 18.16
C PHE A 31 -8.33 -2.16 19.25
N LEU A 32 -8.90 -3.35 19.07
CA LEU A 32 -8.61 -4.52 19.92
C LEU A 32 -7.34 -5.20 19.41
N ILE A 33 -6.43 -5.52 20.32
CA ILE A 33 -5.33 -6.44 20.04
C ILE A 33 -5.75 -7.80 20.60
N ASN A 34 -6.00 -8.75 19.71
CA ASN A 34 -6.35 -10.13 20.05
C ASN A 34 -5.12 -10.85 20.64
N GLN A 35 -5.37 -11.95 21.36
CA GLN A 35 -4.30 -12.73 22.02
C GLN A 35 -3.30 -13.36 21.04
N ASP A 36 -3.67 -13.52 19.77
CA ASP A 36 -2.79 -13.97 18.69
C ASP A 36 -1.98 -12.83 18.05
N GLY A 37 -2.10 -11.60 18.57
CA GLY A 37 -1.46 -10.40 18.04
C GLY A 37 -2.19 -9.76 16.86
N SER A 38 -3.31 -10.31 16.42
CA SER A 38 -4.13 -9.69 15.37
C SER A 38 -4.85 -8.45 15.91
N ILE A 39 -4.94 -7.41 15.09
CA ILE A 39 -5.64 -6.18 15.45
C ILE A 39 -7.05 -6.25 14.87
N SER A 40 -8.06 -6.42 15.71
CA SER A 40 -9.47 -6.33 15.33
C SER A 40 -10.02 -4.97 15.69
N LEU A 41 -10.44 -4.20 14.70
CA LEU A 41 -11.23 -3.01 14.98
C LEU A 41 -12.64 -3.46 15.35
N MET A 42 -13.15 -3.07 16.54
CA MET A 42 -14.57 -3.21 16.85
C MET A 42 -15.32 -2.19 16.00
N ILE A 43 -15.61 -2.56 14.76
CA ILE A 43 -16.48 -1.79 13.88
C ILE A 43 -17.87 -2.38 14.06
N SER A 44 -18.77 -1.63 14.71
CA SER A 44 -20.21 -1.80 14.53
C SER A 44 -20.47 -1.90 13.03
N ASN A 45 -21.15 -2.96 12.55
CA ASN A 45 -21.45 -3.23 11.13
C ASN A 45 -21.16 -2.04 10.19
N GLU A 46 -20.12 -2.15 9.34
CA GLU A 46 -19.70 -1.07 8.41
C GLU A 46 -20.88 -0.56 7.54
N ASN A 47 -21.94 -1.36 7.39
CA ASN A 47 -23.16 -1.03 6.64
C ASN A 47 -24.04 0.07 7.29
N ASP A 48 -23.92 0.31 8.60
CA ASP A 48 -24.74 1.32 9.32
C ASP A 48 -23.98 2.63 9.60
N MET A 49 -22.73 2.74 9.12
CA MET A 49 -21.86 3.88 9.38
C MET A 49 -22.18 5.08 8.47
N LYS A 50 -22.08 6.29 9.03
CA LYS A 50 -22.23 7.53 8.27
C LYS A 50 -21.01 7.76 7.36
N ASP A 51 -21.21 8.50 6.27
CA ASP A 51 -20.14 8.83 5.30
C ASP A 51 -18.89 9.45 5.96
N GLU A 52 -19.09 10.32 6.95
CA GLU A 52 -17.99 10.95 7.71
C GLU A 52 -17.15 9.93 8.50
N GLU A 53 -17.77 8.88 9.01
CA GLU A 53 -17.06 7.83 9.76
C GLU A 53 -16.30 6.90 8.83
N HIS A 54 -16.88 6.58 7.67
CA HIS A 54 -16.19 5.84 6.60
C HIS A 54 -14.96 6.59 6.11
N GLU A 55 -15.08 7.90 5.88
CA GLU A 55 -13.95 8.74 5.46
C GLU A 55 -12.86 8.78 6.54
N PHE A 56 -13.23 8.92 7.81
CA PHE A 56 -12.29 8.87 8.93
C PHE A 56 -11.56 7.52 9.01
N LEU A 57 -12.30 6.41 8.92
CA LEU A 57 -11.70 5.08 8.97
C LEU A 57 -10.77 4.83 7.79
N LYS A 58 -11.14 5.28 6.59
CA LYS A 58 -10.29 5.20 5.41
C LYS A 58 -8.98 5.95 5.61
N LYS A 59 -9.02 7.18 6.16
CA LYS A 59 -7.81 7.97 6.48
C LYS A 59 -6.92 7.24 7.50
N ALA A 60 -7.51 6.70 8.57
CA ALA A 60 -6.76 5.94 9.57
C ALA A 60 -6.07 4.69 8.97
N LYS A 61 -6.77 3.96 8.09
CA LYS A 61 -6.23 2.80 7.38
C LYS A 61 -5.10 3.20 6.40
N ILE A 62 -5.24 4.34 5.70
CA ILE A 62 -4.17 4.89 4.84
C ILE A 62 -2.94 5.23 5.68
N GLU A 63 -3.10 5.83 6.84
CA GLU A 63 -1.97 6.18 7.70
C GLU A 63 -1.18 4.95 8.16
N VAL A 64 -1.89 3.87 8.53
CA VAL A 64 -1.27 2.57 8.82
C VAL A 64 -0.48 2.05 7.63
N LEU A 65 -1.07 2.06 6.43
CA LEU A 65 -0.40 1.63 5.20
C LEU A 65 0.85 2.47 4.92
N CYS A 66 0.73 3.80 4.92
CA CYS A 66 1.83 4.73 4.67
C CYS A 66 3.00 4.51 5.63
N ARG A 67 2.71 4.27 6.92
CA ARG A 67 3.73 3.94 7.91
C ARG A 67 4.39 2.60 7.62
N ALA A 68 3.60 1.56 7.33
CA ALA A 68 4.11 0.21 7.07
C ALA A 68 5.00 0.15 5.81
N VAL A 69 4.63 0.88 4.76
CA VAL A 69 5.40 0.93 3.51
C VAL A 69 6.53 1.97 3.53
N GLY A 70 6.74 2.69 4.64
CA GLY A 70 7.88 3.59 4.83
C GLY A 70 7.77 4.92 4.07
N VAL A 71 6.57 5.46 3.91
CA VAL A 71 6.34 6.78 3.32
C VAL A 71 6.89 7.88 4.24
N PRO A 72 7.72 8.83 3.72
CA PRO A 72 8.18 9.97 4.50
C PRO A 72 7.04 10.84 5.02
N GLU A 73 7.15 11.33 6.26
CA GLU A 73 6.11 12.13 6.92
C GLU A 73 5.64 13.31 6.05
N ALA A 74 6.60 14.01 5.42
CA ALA A 74 6.34 15.17 4.57
C ALA A 74 5.45 14.88 3.34
N LYS A 75 5.30 13.61 2.94
CA LYS A 75 4.47 13.23 1.78
C LYS A 75 3.11 12.64 2.18
N LYS A 76 2.91 12.25 3.44
CA LYS A 76 1.72 11.50 3.88
C LYS A 76 0.42 12.26 3.65
N ASP A 77 0.37 13.56 3.92
CA ASP A 77 -0.84 14.37 3.72
C ASP A 77 -1.23 14.44 2.24
N ALA A 78 -0.26 14.68 1.37
CA ALA A 78 -0.49 14.74 -0.07
C ALA A 78 -0.97 13.40 -0.63
N ILE A 79 -0.36 12.29 -0.20
CA ILE A 79 -0.76 10.93 -0.59
C ILE A 79 -2.15 10.60 -0.06
N THR A 80 -2.42 10.89 1.22
CA THR A 80 -3.72 10.63 1.83
C THR A 80 -4.83 11.36 1.09
N LYS A 81 -4.60 12.63 0.71
CA LYS A 81 -5.53 13.38 -0.12
C LYS A 81 -5.78 12.68 -1.47
N LYS A 82 -4.73 12.28 -2.19
CA LYS A 82 -4.85 11.55 -3.47
C LYS A 82 -5.62 10.23 -3.35
N LEU A 83 -5.47 9.51 -2.24
CA LEU A 83 -6.13 8.22 -1.99
C LEU A 83 -7.58 8.34 -1.49
N CYS A 84 -7.94 9.48 -0.91
CA CYS A 84 -9.31 9.80 -0.49
C CYS A 84 -10.15 10.44 -1.62
N GLU A 85 -9.50 11.05 -2.61
CA GLU A 85 -10.14 11.78 -3.71
C GLU A 85 -9.90 11.08 -5.06
N GLY A 86 -10.44 11.67 -6.15
CA GLY A 86 -10.15 11.24 -7.51
C GLY A 86 -10.52 9.78 -7.82
N GLU A 87 -9.62 9.06 -8.51
CA GLU A 87 -9.79 7.66 -8.93
C GLU A 87 -10.07 6.72 -7.76
N PHE A 88 -9.51 7.00 -6.58
CA PHE A 88 -9.60 6.10 -5.42
C PHE A 88 -10.69 6.49 -4.43
N LYS A 89 -11.53 7.51 -4.72
CA LYS A 89 -12.59 7.99 -3.81
C LYS A 89 -13.43 6.85 -3.25
N HIS A 90 -13.89 5.94 -4.12
CA HIS A 90 -14.75 4.81 -3.77
C HIS A 90 -13.99 3.50 -3.53
N TYR A 91 -12.65 3.53 -3.51
CA TYR A 91 -11.87 2.35 -3.18
C TYR A 91 -12.07 1.97 -1.71
N VAL A 92 -12.48 0.72 -1.48
CA VAL A 92 -12.67 0.15 -0.15
C VAL A 92 -11.34 -0.44 0.33
N LEU A 93 -10.69 0.28 1.24
CA LEU A 93 -9.46 -0.18 1.87
C LEU A 93 -9.82 -1.13 3.02
N THR A 94 -9.76 -2.43 2.77
CA THR A 94 -9.91 -3.48 3.79
C THR A 94 -8.55 -3.78 4.43
N TYR A 95 -8.55 -4.40 5.62
CA TYR A 95 -7.30 -4.87 6.24
C TYR A 95 -6.59 -5.92 5.38
N ASP A 96 -7.35 -6.78 4.73
CA ASP A 96 -6.82 -7.76 3.78
C ASP A 96 -6.09 -7.08 2.60
N ASN A 97 -6.66 -6.00 2.03
CA ASN A 97 -5.99 -5.21 0.99
C ASN A 97 -4.68 -4.59 1.52
N ILE A 98 -4.67 -4.06 2.75
CA ILE A 98 -3.46 -3.50 3.38
C ILE A 98 -2.39 -4.59 3.53
N LEU A 99 -2.74 -5.77 4.06
CA LEU A 99 -1.79 -6.87 4.25
C LEU A 99 -1.22 -7.37 2.91
N LYS A 100 -2.06 -7.51 1.88
CA LYS A 100 -1.62 -7.83 0.51
C LYS A 100 -0.64 -6.79 -0.01
N MET A 101 -0.95 -5.50 0.15
CA MET A 101 -0.07 -4.41 -0.27
C MET A 101 1.28 -4.41 0.46
N ILE A 102 1.28 -4.60 1.78
CA ILE A 102 2.52 -4.71 2.57
C ILE A 102 3.37 -5.88 2.09
N ASN A 103 2.75 -7.04 1.83
CA ASN A 103 3.45 -8.22 1.33
C ASN A 103 4.07 -7.99 -0.06
N ILE A 104 3.34 -7.32 -0.96
CA ILE A 104 3.84 -6.94 -2.28
C ILE A 104 5.07 -6.03 -2.16
N VAL A 105 4.99 -4.97 -1.34
CA VAL A 105 6.13 -4.06 -1.12
C VAL A 105 7.32 -4.80 -0.52
N PHE A 106 7.06 -5.70 0.44
CA PHE A 106 8.11 -6.51 1.05
C PHE A 106 8.84 -7.38 0.03
N ASN A 107 8.11 -8.06 -0.85
CA ASN A 107 8.69 -8.87 -1.90
C ASN A 107 9.50 -8.04 -2.91
N ILE A 108 8.94 -6.91 -3.38
CA ILE A 108 9.65 -6.01 -4.31
C ILE A 108 10.98 -5.54 -3.70
N ARG A 109 10.95 -5.07 -2.45
CA ARG A 109 12.18 -4.60 -1.75
C ARG A 109 13.17 -5.71 -1.42
N SER A 110 12.69 -6.94 -1.33
CA SER A 110 13.51 -8.14 -1.14
C SER A 110 14.02 -8.73 -2.46
N ASN A 111 13.75 -8.06 -3.60
CA ASN A 111 14.04 -8.53 -4.94
C ASN A 111 13.48 -9.94 -5.21
N LEU A 112 12.28 -10.21 -4.69
CA LEU A 112 11.56 -11.47 -4.89
C LEU A 112 10.53 -11.33 -6.02
N PRO A 113 10.49 -12.28 -6.97
CA PRO A 113 9.42 -12.38 -7.96
C PRO A 113 8.03 -12.32 -7.30
N THR A 114 7.21 -11.36 -7.72
CA THR A 114 5.85 -11.19 -7.20
C THR A 114 4.84 -11.38 -8.31
N VAL A 115 4.06 -12.46 -8.21
CA VAL A 115 2.97 -12.77 -9.13
C VAL A 115 1.64 -12.69 -8.39
N LEU A 116 0.70 -11.92 -8.93
CA LEU A 116 -0.66 -11.82 -8.40
C LEU A 116 -1.61 -12.72 -9.18
N MET A 117 -2.21 -13.69 -8.51
CA MET A 117 -3.15 -14.62 -9.11
C MET A 117 -4.56 -14.42 -8.53
N GLY A 118 -5.57 -14.52 -9.37
CA GLY A 118 -6.98 -14.43 -9.00
C GLY A 118 -7.86 -14.22 -10.24
N GLU A 119 -9.17 -14.37 -10.09
CA GLU A 119 -10.12 -14.16 -11.19
C GLU A 119 -10.09 -12.73 -11.74
N THR A 120 -10.49 -12.54 -13.00
CA THR A 120 -10.65 -11.21 -13.59
C THR A 120 -11.73 -10.44 -12.81
N GLY A 121 -11.49 -9.15 -12.58
CA GLY A 121 -12.42 -8.31 -11.81
C GLY A 121 -12.29 -8.39 -10.29
N CYS A 122 -11.40 -9.23 -9.73
CA CYS A 122 -11.16 -9.27 -8.27
C CYS A 122 -10.33 -8.09 -7.72
N GLY A 123 -10.00 -7.11 -8.57
CA GLY A 123 -9.38 -5.83 -8.15
C GLY A 123 -7.86 -5.81 -8.08
N LYS A 124 -7.13 -6.79 -8.64
CA LYS A 124 -5.65 -6.86 -8.65
C LYS A 124 -5.00 -5.58 -9.20
N THR A 125 -5.44 -5.14 -10.37
CA THR A 125 -4.91 -3.95 -11.05
C THR A 125 -5.15 -2.68 -10.22
N VAL A 126 -6.34 -2.53 -9.64
CA VAL A 126 -6.67 -1.39 -8.78
C VAL A 126 -5.88 -1.41 -7.48
N LEU A 127 -5.66 -2.60 -6.88
CA LEU A 127 -4.80 -2.79 -5.69
C LEU A 127 -3.37 -2.29 -5.95
N ILE A 128 -2.77 -2.65 -7.10
CA ILE A 128 -1.42 -2.21 -7.47
C ILE A 128 -1.36 -0.71 -7.75
N LYS A 129 -2.33 -0.14 -8.47
CA LYS A 129 -2.42 1.31 -8.69
C LYS A 129 -2.55 2.08 -7.37
N TYR A 130 -3.39 1.59 -6.46
CA TYR A 130 -3.54 2.18 -5.13
C TYR A 130 -2.24 2.14 -4.34
N LEU A 131 -1.54 1.01 -4.35
CA LEU A 131 -0.24 0.84 -3.67
C LEU A 131 0.87 1.73 -4.26
N ALA A 132 0.93 1.87 -5.58
CA ALA A 132 1.88 2.76 -6.24
C ALA A 132 1.63 4.22 -5.84
N CYS A 133 0.37 4.64 -5.80
CA CYS A 133 -0.01 5.96 -5.30
C CYS A 133 0.35 6.13 -3.81
N ALA A 134 0.09 5.10 -2.98
CA ALA A 134 0.40 5.11 -1.55
C ALA A 134 1.90 5.20 -1.26
N THR A 135 2.75 4.62 -2.11
CA THR A 135 4.21 4.66 -1.97
C THR A 135 4.85 5.85 -2.68
N ASP A 136 4.06 6.65 -3.41
CA ASP A 136 4.55 7.70 -4.32
C ASP A 136 5.57 7.16 -5.33
N THR A 137 5.31 5.94 -5.83
CA THR A 137 6.15 5.23 -6.80
C THR A 137 5.54 5.34 -8.19
N GLU A 138 6.39 5.56 -9.19
CA GLU A 138 5.99 5.60 -10.60
C GLU A 138 5.61 4.18 -11.06
N LEU A 139 4.42 4.02 -11.63
CA LEU A 139 3.89 2.74 -12.09
C LEU A 139 3.74 2.74 -13.61
N GLU A 140 4.43 1.83 -14.27
CA GLU A 140 4.25 1.50 -15.69
C GLU A 140 3.39 0.24 -15.77
N ALA A 141 2.08 0.40 -15.99
CA ALA A 141 1.16 -0.71 -16.18
C ALA A 141 1.05 -1.07 -17.67
N VAL A 142 1.37 -2.31 -18.01
CA VAL A 142 1.34 -2.85 -19.37
C VAL A 142 0.29 -3.94 -19.43
N ASP A 143 -0.75 -3.74 -20.24
CA ASP A 143 -1.78 -4.74 -20.49
C ASP A 143 -1.28 -5.72 -21.55
N ILE A 144 -0.92 -6.94 -21.15
CA ILE A 144 -0.39 -7.94 -22.06
C ILE A 144 -1.54 -8.59 -22.82
N HIS A 145 -1.46 -8.53 -24.13
CA HIS A 145 -2.39 -9.18 -25.05
C HIS A 145 -1.61 -9.70 -26.27
N GLY A 146 -2.27 -10.48 -27.14
CA GLY A 146 -1.63 -11.11 -28.32
C GLY A 146 -1.01 -10.15 -29.35
N GLY A 147 -1.12 -8.83 -29.17
CA GLY A 147 -0.48 -7.82 -30.01
C GLY A 147 0.83 -7.26 -29.42
N ILE A 148 1.18 -7.62 -28.19
CA ILE A 148 2.43 -7.21 -27.54
C ILE A 148 3.48 -8.29 -27.76
N ASP A 149 4.52 -7.96 -28.51
CA ASP A 149 5.69 -8.80 -28.67
C ASP A 149 6.83 -8.37 -27.74
N ARG A 150 7.93 -9.12 -27.76
CA ARG A 150 9.12 -8.84 -26.93
C ARG A 150 9.71 -7.46 -27.21
N THR A 151 9.66 -6.98 -28.45
CA THR A 151 10.26 -5.69 -28.84
C THR A 151 9.54 -4.52 -28.17
N HIS A 152 8.22 -4.61 -28.02
CA HIS A 152 7.42 -3.62 -27.29
C HIS A 152 7.84 -3.56 -25.80
N ILE A 153 7.98 -4.71 -25.14
CA ILE A 153 8.41 -4.75 -23.73
C ILE A 153 9.84 -4.24 -23.58
N HIS A 154 10.74 -4.60 -24.49
CA HIS A 154 12.11 -4.06 -24.54
C HIS A 154 12.12 -2.53 -24.62
N GLU A 155 11.27 -1.95 -25.47
CA GLU A 155 11.13 -0.51 -25.60
C GLU A 155 10.60 0.14 -24.32
N ILE A 156 9.59 -0.46 -23.69
CA ILE A 156 9.03 0.01 -22.41
C ILE A 156 10.12 0.00 -21.33
N ILE A 157 10.85 -1.11 -21.15
CA ILE A 157 11.95 -1.23 -20.18
C ILE A 157 13.04 -0.20 -20.48
N LYS A 158 13.40 -0.01 -21.75
CA LYS A 158 14.38 1.00 -22.18
C LYS A 158 13.91 2.41 -21.81
N ASN A 159 12.63 2.73 -21.98
CA ASN A 159 12.05 4.02 -21.62
C ASN A 159 11.97 4.20 -20.10
N CYS A 160 11.65 3.16 -19.32
CA CYS A 160 11.78 3.16 -17.86
C CYS A 160 13.22 3.48 -17.42
N LYS A 161 14.22 2.77 -17.99
CA LYS A 161 15.65 3.00 -17.69
C LYS A 161 16.08 4.43 -18.01
N LYS A 162 15.58 5.04 -19.09
CA LYS A 162 15.84 6.46 -19.41
C LYS A 162 15.27 7.41 -18.36
N ARG A 163 14.04 7.16 -17.86
CA ARG A 163 13.38 7.96 -16.81
C ARG A 163 14.03 7.82 -15.43
N LEU A 164 14.76 6.73 -15.21
CA LEU A 164 15.52 6.45 -13.99
C LEU A 164 16.88 7.14 -13.95
N LYS A 165 17.50 7.40 -15.12
CA LYS A 165 18.78 8.11 -15.16
C LYS A 165 18.61 9.52 -14.60
N PRO A 166 19.48 9.96 -13.67
CA PRO A 166 19.45 11.34 -13.21
C PRO A 166 19.68 12.26 -14.40
N MET A 167 18.95 13.36 -14.44
CA MET A 167 19.14 14.39 -15.46
C MET A 167 20.52 15.01 -15.21
N GLU A 168 21.55 14.60 -15.97
CA GLU A 168 22.95 15.06 -15.85
C GLU A 168 23.14 16.57 -16.14
N ASN A 169 22.06 17.34 -16.25
CA ASN A 169 22.08 18.78 -16.51
C ASN A 169 21.46 19.55 -15.34
N MET A 170 22.12 19.58 -14.18
CA MET A 170 21.98 20.67 -13.20
C MET A 170 23.11 20.60 -12.17
N VAL A 171 23.88 21.68 -12.14
CA VAL A 171 25.02 22.03 -11.28
C VAL A 171 24.96 21.39 -9.88
N GLU A 172 26.02 20.66 -9.54
CA GLU A 172 26.27 20.04 -8.24
C GLU A 172 26.32 21.09 -7.11
N SER A 173 25.40 21.00 -6.15
CA SER A 173 25.66 21.42 -4.77
C SER A 173 25.59 20.17 -3.89
N LYS A 174 26.78 19.66 -3.53
CA LYS A 174 27.10 18.36 -2.92
C LYS A 174 26.67 18.18 -1.45
N GLU A 175 25.61 18.84 -0.99
CA GLU A 175 25.31 18.87 0.45
C GLU A 175 24.13 17.99 0.90
N ASN A 176 23.38 17.37 -0.02
CA ASN A 176 22.20 16.56 0.32
C ASN A 176 22.14 15.15 -0.35
N GLU A 177 23.29 14.56 -0.70
CA GLU A 177 23.32 13.23 -1.35
C GLU A 177 22.88 12.07 -0.43
N SER A 178 22.97 12.23 0.89
CA SER A 178 22.73 11.14 1.85
C SER A 178 21.24 10.80 2.11
N GLN A 179 20.30 11.50 1.47
CA GLN A 179 18.85 11.31 1.69
C GLN A 179 18.01 11.20 0.41
N ARG A 180 18.62 11.08 -0.77
CA ARG A 180 17.84 10.77 -1.97
C ARG A 180 17.59 9.27 -2.03
N ASN A 181 16.38 8.86 -1.67
CA ASN A 181 15.87 7.54 -2.03
C ASN A 181 16.02 7.38 -3.55
N PRO A 182 16.60 6.28 -4.04
CA PRO A 182 16.73 6.05 -5.46
C PRO A 182 15.35 6.13 -6.11
N LYS A 183 15.26 6.82 -7.24
CA LYS A 183 14.03 6.84 -8.03
C LYS A 183 13.72 5.40 -8.43
N GLU A 184 12.53 4.93 -8.14
CA GLU A 184 12.06 3.58 -8.46
C GLU A 184 10.88 3.67 -9.43
N ILE A 185 10.82 2.73 -10.38
CA ILE A 185 9.67 2.54 -11.28
C ILE A 185 9.22 1.10 -11.15
N TRP A 186 7.94 0.89 -10.87
CA TRP A 186 7.33 -0.44 -10.88
C TRP A 186 6.77 -0.74 -12.26
N LEU A 187 7.20 -1.87 -12.85
CA LEU A 187 6.63 -2.40 -14.08
C LEU A 187 5.58 -3.46 -13.71
N PHE A 188 4.31 -3.17 -13.98
CA PHE A 188 3.20 -4.10 -13.74
C PHE A 188 2.71 -4.68 -15.06
N LEU A 189 2.93 -5.98 -15.25
CA LEU A 189 2.56 -6.72 -16.44
C LEU A 189 1.20 -7.40 -16.19
N ASP A 190 0.12 -6.73 -16.57
CA ASP A 190 -1.24 -7.24 -16.39
C ASP A 190 -1.55 -8.31 -17.44
N GLU A 191 -2.31 -9.34 -17.07
CA GLU A 191 -2.72 -10.44 -17.95
C GLU A 191 -1.55 -11.11 -18.73
N PHE A 192 -0.32 -11.10 -18.19
CA PHE A 192 0.88 -11.65 -18.87
C PHE A 192 0.75 -13.14 -19.23
N ASN A 193 -0.09 -13.87 -18.49
CA ASN A 193 -0.42 -15.27 -18.74
C ASN A 193 -1.18 -15.49 -20.06
N THR A 194 -1.68 -14.43 -20.71
CA THR A 194 -2.30 -14.50 -22.03
C THR A 194 -1.28 -14.48 -23.16
N SER A 195 -0.01 -14.18 -22.88
CA SER A 195 1.06 -14.18 -23.87
C SER A 195 1.42 -15.61 -24.32
N PRO A 196 1.67 -15.83 -25.62
CA PRO A 196 2.19 -17.11 -26.10
C PRO A 196 3.61 -17.41 -25.59
N ASP A 197 4.35 -16.39 -25.13
CA ASP A 197 5.76 -16.45 -24.74
C ASP A 197 5.96 -16.42 -23.21
N ILE A 198 5.14 -17.16 -22.45
CA ILE A 198 5.20 -17.15 -20.97
C ILE A 198 6.57 -17.54 -20.40
N GLY A 199 7.32 -18.41 -21.10
CA GLY A 199 8.68 -18.79 -20.72
C GLY A 199 9.66 -17.62 -20.74
N TRP A 200 9.46 -16.66 -21.64
CA TRP A 200 10.26 -15.44 -21.70
C TRP A 200 9.98 -14.50 -20.52
N PHE A 201 8.72 -14.39 -20.10
CA PHE A 201 8.38 -13.65 -18.88
C PHE A 201 8.98 -14.27 -17.63
N ASN A 202 9.09 -15.60 -17.56
CA ASN A 202 9.77 -16.26 -16.44
C ASN A 202 11.25 -15.85 -16.37
N GLU A 203 11.94 -15.76 -17.52
CA GLU A 203 13.31 -15.25 -17.58
C GLU A 203 13.39 -13.79 -17.09
N LEU A 204 12.52 -12.93 -17.62
CA LEU A 204 12.46 -11.52 -17.24
C LEU A 204 12.20 -11.32 -15.74
N ILE A 205 11.26 -12.07 -15.17
CA ILE A 205 10.79 -11.91 -13.78
C ILE A 205 11.74 -12.58 -12.79
N CYS A 206 12.22 -13.79 -13.08
CA CYS A 206 13.01 -14.59 -12.14
C CYS A 206 14.52 -14.42 -12.31
N ASN A 207 15.00 -14.26 -13.55
CA ASN A 207 16.44 -14.16 -13.83
C ASN A 207 16.90 -12.71 -14.03
N HIS A 208 15.97 -11.75 -14.12
CA HIS A 208 16.24 -10.34 -14.42
C HIS A 208 17.07 -10.15 -15.72
N SER A 209 16.97 -11.10 -16.64
CA SER A 209 17.63 -11.07 -17.95
C SER A 209 16.62 -10.93 -19.08
N LEU A 210 17.11 -10.52 -20.24
CA LEU A 210 16.33 -10.39 -21.46
C LEU A 210 17.11 -11.09 -22.58
N ASP A 211 16.63 -12.27 -22.98
CA ASP A 211 17.14 -13.07 -24.10
C ASP A 211 18.52 -13.75 -23.87
N GLY A 212 18.81 -14.17 -22.63
CA GLY A 212 20.00 -14.96 -22.26
C GLY A 212 21.10 -14.19 -21.52
#